data_AF-A0A946EXR7-F1
#
_entry.id   AF-A0A946EXR7-F1
#
_cell.length_a   1.000
_cell.length_b   1.000
_cell.length_c   1.000
_cell.angle_alpha   90.00
_cell.angle_beta   90.00
_cell.angle_gamma   90.00
#
_symmetry.space_group_name_H-M   'P 1'
#
loop_
_entity.id
_entity.type
_entity.pdbx_description
1 polymer ?
#
loop_
_entity_poly.entity_id
_entity_poly.type
_entity_poly.pdbx_seq_one_letter_code
_entity_poly.pdbx_strand_id
1 'polypeptide(L)' 'MARKKRAKELQPNIKVRLDRRTVITVRDEEKLAFWKEKYPELEVLES' A
#
# COMPACT_ATOMS: atom_id res chain seq x y z
N MET A 1 -13.26 25.02 15.58
CA MET A 1 -12.31 24.41 14.62
C MET A 1 -12.83 23.05 14.19
N ALA A 2 -13.63 22.99 13.13
CA ALA A 2 -14.24 21.75 12.66
C ALA A 2 -13.15 20.81 12.11
N ARG A 3 -13.03 19.61 12.70
CA ARG A 3 -12.24 18.52 12.12
C ARG A 3 -12.79 18.24 10.72
N LYS A 4 -12.11 18.77 9.70
CA LYS A 4 -12.33 18.43 8.29
C LYS A 4 -12.26 16.90 8.21
N LYS A 5 -13.42 16.25 8.09
CA LYS A 5 -13.50 14.86 7.63
C LYS A 5 -12.99 14.92 6.19
N ARG A 6 -11.68 14.73 5.99
CA ARG A 6 -11.11 14.50 4.67
C ARG A 6 -11.90 13.34 4.12
N ALA A 7 -12.53 13.57 2.97
CA ALA A 7 -13.23 12.54 2.23
C ALA A 7 -12.34 11.29 2.25
N LYS A 8 -12.90 10.14 2.63
CA LYS A 8 -12.30 8.85 2.32
C LYS A 8 -12.40 8.72 0.80
N GLU A 9 -11.59 9.49 0.08
CA GLU A 9 -11.17 9.12 -1.26
C GLU A 9 -10.66 7.69 -1.10
N LEU A 10 -11.23 6.77 -1.89
CA LEU A 10 -10.91 5.36 -1.78
C LEU A 10 -9.40 5.22 -1.81
N GLN A 11 -8.80 4.98 -0.64
CA GLN A 11 -7.39 4.74 -0.51
C GLN A 11 -7.07 3.57 -1.43
N PRO A 12 -6.10 3.72 -2.35
CA PRO A 12 -5.78 2.67 -3.28
C PRO A 12 -5.37 1.45 -2.46
N ASN A 13 -6.14 0.37 -2.57
CA ASN A 13 -5.85 -0.89 -1.90
C ASN A 13 -4.87 -1.67 -2.78
N ILE A 14 -3.63 -1.19 -2.81
CA ILE A 14 -2.57 -1.78 -3.64
C ILE A 14 -2.20 -3.12 -3.02
N LYS A 15 -2.54 -4.22 -3.70
CA LYS A 15 -2.09 -5.54 -3.27
C LYS A 15 -0.67 -5.76 -3.73
N VAL A 16 0.19 -6.12 -2.79
CA VAL A 16 1.60 -6.41 -3.06
C VAL A 16 1.98 -7.74 -2.46
N ARG A 17 2.83 -8.46 -3.18
CA ARG A 17 3.52 -9.66 -2.74
C ARG A 17 4.91 -9.27 -2.30
N LEU A 18 5.21 -9.46 -1.02
CA LEU A 18 6.55 -9.21 -0.47
C LEU A 18 7.48 -10.39 -0.70
N ASP A 19 6.93 -11.61 -0.65
CA ASP A 19 7.66 -12.86 -0.81
C ASP A 19 6.72 -13.97 -1.32
N ARG A 20 7.20 -15.21 -1.44
CA ARG A 20 6.41 -16.35 -1.96
C ARG A 20 5.17 -16.71 -1.13
N ARG A 21 5.06 -16.30 0.12
CA ARG A 21 3.97 -16.65 1.06
C ARG A 21 3.22 -15.44 1.60
N THR A 22 3.73 -14.24 1.41
CA THR A 22 3.28 -13.01 2.06
C THR A 22 2.73 -12.06 1.02
N VAL A 23 1.40 -11.89 1.06
CA VAL A 23 0.66 -10.90 0.30
C VAL A 23 0.01 -9.94 1.29
N ILE A 24 0.28 -8.65 1.13
CA ILE A 24 -0.32 -7.60 1.94
C ILE A 24 -1.06 -6.60 1.04
N THR A 25 -1.94 -5.82 1.64
CA THR A 25 -2.58 -4.70 0.96
C THR A 25 -2.10 -3.43 1.64
N VAL A 26 -1.45 -2.55 0.86
CA VAL A 26 -1.03 -1.24 1.33
C VAL A 26 -2.03 -0.20 0.86
N ARG A 27 -2.30 0.78 1.72
CA ARG A 27 -3.34 1.79 1.50
C ARG A 27 -2.82 3.06 0.83
N ASP A 28 -1.50 3.22 0.78
CA ASP A 28 -0.84 4.44 0.34
C ASP A 28 0.49 4.10 -0.33
N GLU A 29 0.90 4.93 -1.31
CA GLU A 29 2.16 4.79 -2.04
C GLU A 29 3.40 4.96 -1.15
N GLU A 30 3.32 5.76 -0.08
CA GLU A 30 4.42 5.89 0.89
C GLU A 30 4.76 4.53 1.53
N LYS A 31 3.73 3.73 1.85
CA LYS A 31 3.95 2.40 2.40
C LYS A 31 4.48 1.45 1.33
N LEU A 32 4.00 1.56 0.10
CA LEU A 32 4.54 0.81 -1.03
C LEU A 32 6.05 1.07 -1.17
N ALA A 33 6.48 2.33 -1.13
CA ALA A 33 7.89 2.71 -1.21
C ALA A 33 8.71 2.10 -0.06
N PHE A 34 8.21 2.17 1.18
CA PHE A 34 8.85 1.54 2.34
C PHE A 34 9.05 0.03 2.14
N TRP A 35 8.02 -0.67 1.64
CA TRP A 35 8.13 -2.10 1.39
C TRP A 35 9.03 -2.43 0.20
N LYS A 36 9.08 -1.56 -0.82
CA LYS A 36 9.98 -1.71 -1.98
C LYS A 36 11.46 -1.57 -1.60
N GLU A 37 11.78 -0.73 -0.62
CA GLU A 37 13.14 -0.65 -0.06
C GLU A 37 13.51 -1.92 0.73
N LYS A 38 12.56 -2.47 1.50
CA LYS A 38 12.79 -3.66 2.33
C LYS A 38 12.76 -4.97 1.53
N TYR A 39 11.95 -5.03 0.50
CA TYR A 39 11.72 -6.20 -0.36
C TYR A 39 11.95 -5.77 -1.81
N PRO A 40 13.20 -5.84 -2.29
CA PRO A 40 13.52 -5.44 -3.66
C PRO A 40 12.84 -6.34 -4.71
N GLU A 41 12.46 -7.57 -4.35
CA GLU A 41 11.68 -8.50 -5.18
C GLU A 41 10.14 -8.32 -5.03
N LEU A 42 9.70 -7.22 -4.40
CA LEU A 42 8.29 -6.93 -4.22
C LEU A 42 7.57 -6.87 -5.57
N GLU A 43 6.47 -7.59 -5.67
CA GLU A 43 5.64 -7.63 -6.86
C GLU A 43 4.27 -7.05 -6.56
N VAL A 44 3.85 -6.05 -7.35
CA VAL A 44 2.51 -5.47 -7.23
C VAL A 44 1.55 -6.40 -7.95
N LEU A 45 0.59 -6.97 -7.22
CA LEU A 45 -0.40 -7.94 -7.71
C LEU A 45 -1.69 -7.27 -8.25
N GLU A 46 -1.61 -5.99 -8.64
CA GLU A 46 -2.67 -5.09 -9.13
C GLU A 46 -3.52 -4.31 -8.10
N SER A 47 -4.04 -3.18 -8.63
CA SER A 47 -4.66 -1.99 -8.04
C SER A 47 -6.18 -2.03 -8.03
#